data_AF-A0A3P6FE08-F1
#
_entry.id   AF-A0A3P6FE08-F1
#
_cell.length_a   1.000
_cell.length_b   1.000
_cell.length_c   1.000
_cell.angle_alpha   90.00
_cell.angle_beta   90.00
_cell.angle_gamma   90.00
#
_symmetry.space_group_name_H-M   'P 1'
#
loop_
_entity.id
_entity.type
_entity.pdbx_description
1 polymer ?
#
loop_
_entity_poly.entity_id
_entity_poly.type
_entity_poly.pdbx_seq_one_letter_code
_entity_poly.pdbx_strand_id
1 'polypeptide(L)'
;METILSPRCLSPPLIPKLSSSHQSKHATSSSLALSNPTVLGPKHLSTRFSAKPESWLTDAKQGLAALSLSLALTFSPVGTALASEFNILNDGPPKETYVVDDAGVLSRVTRSDLKKLLSDLEYRKKLRLNFITVRKLTSKADAFEYADQVLEKWYPSIEEGNNKGIVVLITSQKEGAITGGPAFIEAVGEKILDATVSENLPVLATDEKYNEAIYSSAKRLVAAIDGLPDPGGPEVKDNKRESNFKTKEETEEKRGQFSLVVGGLLVIAFVVPMAQYYAYVSKK
;
A
#
# COMPACT_ATOMS: atom_id res chain seq x y z
N MET A 1 3.22 45.04 60.21
CA MET A 1 1.98 45.83 60.17
C MET A 1 1.43 45.67 58.76
N GLU A 2 0.64 44.62 58.58
CA GLU A 2 -0.80 44.67 58.27
C GLU A 2 -1.02 44.79 56.74
N THR A 3 -1.30 43.70 56.01
CA THR A 3 -2.64 43.18 55.60
C THR A 3 -3.47 44.26 54.87
N ILE A 4 -4.08 44.03 53.69
CA ILE A 4 -5.50 43.65 53.55
C ILE A 4 -5.99 43.82 52.07
N LEU A 5 -6.74 42.79 51.59
CA LEU A 5 -7.92 42.74 50.69
C LEU A 5 -7.88 42.83 49.14
N SER A 6 -8.39 41.72 48.57
CA SER A 6 -9.24 41.60 47.38
C SER A 6 -10.57 42.36 47.48
N PRO A 7 -11.38 42.36 46.40
CA PRO A 7 -12.76 41.86 46.57
C PRO A 7 -13.24 40.89 45.47
N ARG A 8 -14.18 40.05 45.91
CA ARG A 8 -15.02 39.09 45.16
C ARG A 8 -16.16 39.83 44.43
N CYS A 9 -16.72 39.23 43.35
CA CYS A 9 -18.11 38.71 43.29
C CYS A 9 -18.71 38.62 41.87
N LEU A 10 -19.28 37.43 41.59
CA LEU A 10 -20.62 37.14 41.07
C LEU A 10 -21.06 37.57 39.64
N SER A 11 -21.11 36.55 38.76
CA SER A 11 -22.22 36.09 37.90
C SER A 11 -22.83 36.95 36.74
N PRO A 12 -23.42 36.28 35.71
CA PRO A 12 -23.87 36.83 34.40
C PRO A 12 -25.42 37.04 34.40
N PRO A 13 -26.23 36.96 33.31
CA PRO A 13 -26.05 36.85 31.84
C PRO A 13 -26.98 37.80 31.03
N LEU A 14 -27.11 37.68 29.70
CA LEU A 14 -28.38 37.83 28.90
C LEU A 14 -28.13 37.98 27.37
N ILE A 15 -28.87 37.16 26.58
CA ILE A 15 -29.66 37.53 25.35
C ILE A 15 -28.92 37.66 23.98
N PRO A 16 -29.53 37.40 22.78
CA PRO A 16 -30.62 36.44 22.39
C PRO A 16 -30.63 35.96 20.88
N LYS A 17 -31.66 35.14 20.52
CA LYS A 17 -32.50 35.17 19.27
C LYS A 17 -31.90 34.67 17.91
N LEU A 18 -32.63 34.08 16.96
CA LEU A 18 -34.06 33.73 16.75
C LEU A 18 -34.23 32.90 15.45
N SER A 19 -35.38 32.20 15.34
CA SER A 19 -36.20 31.89 14.12
C SER A 19 -35.70 30.85 13.11
N SER A 20 -36.54 30.01 12.47
CA SER A 20 -38.01 29.93 12.37
C SER A 20 -38.52 28.54 11.91
N SER A 21 -39.64 28.11 12.51
CA SER A 21 -40.90 27.58 11.92
C SER A 21 -40.88 26.72 10.63
N HIS A 22 -41.39 25.47 10.71
CA HIS A 22 -42.76 25.12 10.26
C HIS A 22 -43.23 23.73 10.74
N GLN A 23 -44.53 23.65 11.04
CA GLN A 23 -45.36 22.53 11.54
C GLN A 23 -45.56 21.42 10.47
N SER A 24 -46.13 20.22 10.66
CA SER A 24 -47.06 19.65 11.65
C SER A 24 -47.12 18.10 11.59
N LYS A 25 -47.28 17.47 12.76
CA LYS A 25 -48.15 16.32 13.14
C LYS A 25 -48.23 15.06 12.24
N HIS A 26 -47.82 13.91 12.78
CA HIS A 26 -48.70 12.83 13.24
C HIS A 26 -47.90 11.78 14.07
N ALA A 27 -48.60 11.11 14.98
CA ALA A 27 -48.09 10.40 16.15
C ALA A 27 -47.65 8.95 15.88
N THR A 28 -46.58 8.50 16.55
CA THR A 28 -46.49 7.26 17.34
C THR A 28 -45.08 7.17 17.93
N SER A 29 -44.96 7.38 19.23
CA SER A 29 -43.69 7.40 19.97
C SER A 29 -43.42 6.06 20.63
N SER A 30 -42.35 5.38 20.23
CA SER A 30 -41.72 4.32 21.00
C SER A 30 -40.20 4.55 20.98
N SER A 31 -39.71 5.38 21.91
CA SER A 31 -38.29 5.47 22.25
C SER A 31 -38.08 4.79 23.60
N LEU A 32 -37.26 3.74 23.61
CA LEU A 32 -36.67 3.21 24.84
C LEU A 32 -35.19 3.53 24.80
N ALA A 33 -34.84 4.52 25.63
CA ALA A 33 -33.50 4.87 25.97
C ALA A 33 -32.84 3.76 26.79
N LEU A 34 -31.55 3.62 26.52
CA LEU A 34 -30.55 2.86 27.25
C LEU A 34 -30.53 3.26 28.73
N SER A 35 -30.77 2.30 29.62
CA SER A 35 -30.51 2.43 31.06
C SER A 35 -29.60 1.30 31.53
N ASN A 36 -28.58 1.68 32.32
CA ASN A 36 -27.65 0.79 33.02
C ASN A 36 -28.40 -0.23 33.90
N PRO A 37 -27.91 -1.47 34.07
CA PRO A 37 -28.34 -2.32 35.17
C PRO A 37 -27.37 -2.22 36.35
N THR A 38 -27.84 -1.56 37.41
CA THR A 38 -27.35 -1.76 38.77
C THR A 38 -27.74 -3.15 39.26
N VAL A 39 -26.79 -3.79 39.94
CA VAL A 39 -26.86 -5.03 40.70
C VAL A 39 -28.10 -5.10 41.63
N LEU A 40 -28.87 -6.19 41.55
CA LEU A 40 -29.82 -6.64 42.57
C LEU A 40 -29.89 -8.18 42.56
N GLY A 41 -29.86 -8.75 43.76
CA GLY A 41 -29.58 -10.15 44.06
C GLY A 41 -30.62 -11.21 43.68
N PRO A 42 -30.45 -12.44 44.21
CA PRO A 42 -30.91 -13.67 43.58
C PRO A 42 -32.38 -13.93 43.88
N LYS A 43 -33.17 -14.16 42.82
CA LYS A 43 -34.51 -14.73 42.95
C LYS A 43 -34.57 -16.05 42.19
N HIS A 44 -34.22 -17.09 42.92
CA HIS A 44 -34.85 -18.41 42.96
C HIS A 44 -35.79 -18.72 41.78
N LEU A 45 -35.21 -19.18 40.66
CA LEU A 45 -35.96 -19.90 39.65
C LEU A 45 -36.12 -21.35 40.13
N SER A 46 -37.24 -21.62 40.81
CA SER A 46 -37.72 -22.96 41.08
C SER A 46 -37.98 -23.70 39.77
N THR A 47 -36.99 -24.39 39.22
CA THR A 47 -37.26 -25.48 38.27
C THR A 47 -37.56 -26.71 39.10
N ARG A 48 -38.85 -27.06 39.18
CA ARG A 48 -39.32 -28.30 39.78
C ARG A 48 -38.67 -29.47 39.07
N PHE A 49 -37.93 -30.29 39.83
CA PHE A 49 -37.62 -31.65 39.44
C PHE A 49 -38.93 -32.46 39.44
N SER A 50 -39.47 -32.74 38.25
CA SER A 50 -40.44 -33.81 38.03
C SER A 50 -39.71 -34.93 37.31
N ALA A 51 -39.26 -35.92 38.08
CA ALA A 51 -38.69 -37.15 37.55
C ALA A 51 -39.80 -38.00 36.89
N LYS A 52 -39.66 -38.25 35.59
CA LYS A 52 -39.81 -39.59 35.03
C LYS A 52 -38.92 -39.73 33.78
N PRO A 53 -38.34 -40.92 33.56
CA PRO A 53 -37.17 -41.08 32.73
C PRO A 53 -37.58 -41.44 31.32
N GLU A 54 -37.19 -40.63 30.36
CA GLU A 54 -36.65 -41.07 29.07
C GLU A 54 -35.84 -39.89 28.57
N SER A 55 -34.70 -40.16 27.94
CA SER A 55 -33.84 -39.16 27.28
C SER A 55 -32.66 -38.55 28.08
N TRP A 56 -32.06 -39.31 29.01
CA TRP A 56 -30.69 -39.04 29.50
C TRP A 56 -29.66 -38.83 28.36
N LEU A 57 -29.95 -39.42 27.18
CA LEU A 57 -29.17 -39.26 25.97
C LEU A 57 -29.33 -37.89 25.29
N THR A 58 -30.45 -37.17 25.43
CA THR A 58 -30.60 -35.84 24.82
C THR A 58 -29.92 -34.75 25.61
N ASP A 59 -29.91 -34.84 26.94
CA ASP A 59 -29.15 -33.88 27.76
C ASP A 59 -27.64 -34.03 27.57
N ALA A 60 -27.16 -35.28 27.44
CA ALA A 60 -25.76 -35.55 27.08
C ALA A 60 -25.40 -34.99 25.69
N LYS A 61 -26.32 -35.09 24.72
CA LYS A 61 -26.14 -34.53 23.36
C LYS A 61 -26.11 -33.00 23.36
N GLN A 62 -26.95 -32.35 24.16
CA GLN A 62 -26.96 -30.89 24.28
C GLN A 62 -25.70 -30.36 24.98
N GLY A 63 -25.22 -31.06 26.01
CA GLY A 63 -23.93 -30.75 26.65
C GLY A 63 -22.75 -30.90 25.70
N LEU A 64 -22.72 -31.98 24.91
CA LEU A 64 -21.66 -32.23 23.93
C LEU A 64 -21.70 -31.24 22.75
N ALA A 65 -22.88 -30.82 22.32
CA ALA A 65 -23.05 -29.78 21.29
C ALA A 65 -22.60 -28.39 21.78
N ALA A 66 -22.89 -28.05 23.04
CA ALA A 66 -22.41 -26.79 23.63
C ALA A 66 -20.88 -26.76 23.75
N LEU A 67 -20.27 -27.90 24.11
CA LEU A 67 -18.82 -28.04 24.17
C LEU A 67 -18.18 -27.96 22.77
N SER A 68 -18.80 -28.57 21.74
CA SER A 68 -18.28 -28.51 20.38
C SER A 68 -18.39 -27.11 19.76
N LEU A 69 -19.45 -26.35 20.04
CA LEU A 69 -19.58 -24.95 19.61
C LEU A 69 -18.56 -24.03 20.28
N SER A 70 -18.29 -24.23 21.58
CA SER A 70 -17.23 -23.53 22.31
C SER A 70 -15.84 -23.83 21.72
N LEU A 71 -15.56 -25.11 21.45
CA LEU A 71 -14.28 -25.51 20.86
C LEU A 71 -14.14 -25.01 19.41
N ALA A 72 -15.22 -25.00 18.64
CA ALA A 72 -15.25 -24.52 17.25
C ALA A 72 -15.03 -23.00 17.15
N LEU A 73 -15.54 -22.20 18.10
CA LEU A 73 -15.27 -20.77 18.15
C LEU A 73 -13.83 -20.47 18.59
N THR A 74 -13.24 -21.31 19.45
CA THR A 74 -11.85 -21.15 19.89
C THR A 74 -10.84 -21.57 18.80
N PHE A 75 -11.22 -22.50 17.93
CA PHE A 75 -10.40 -22.99 16.81
C PHE A 75 -10.74 -22.38 15.44
N SER A 76 -11.72 -21.48 15.38
CA SER A 76 -11.96 -20.71 14.16
C SER A 76 -10.76 -19.78 13.97
N PRO A 77 -10.03 -19.87 12.85
CA PRO A 77 -8.99 -18.90 12.57
C PRO A 77 -9.71 -17.57 12.43
N VAL A 78 -9.58 -16.70 13.44
CA VAL A 78 -9.86 -15.28 13.28
C VAL A 78 -9.00 -14.88 12.09
N GLY A 79 -9.63 -14.72 10.93
CA GLY A 79 -8.96 -14.29 9.73
C GLY A 79 -8.18 -13.05 10.12
N THR A 80 -6.86 -13.08 9.91
CA THR A 80 -5.99 -11.94 10.12
C THR A 80 -6.61 -10.79 9.34
N ALA A 81 -7.39 -9.95 10.02
CA ALA A 81 -7.89 -8.72 9.44
C ALA A 81 -6.65 -7.99 8.94
N LEU A 82 -6.72 -7.45 7.72
CA LEU A 82 -5.64 -6.72 7.07
C LEU A 82 -5.30 -5.46 7.89
N ALA A 83 -4.58 -5.66 8.99
CA ALA A 83 -4.10 -4.66 9.93
C ALA A 83 -2.62 -4.38 9.65
N SER A 84 -2.26 -4.33 8.37
CA SER A 84 -0.90 -4.10 7.88
C SER A 84 -0.28 -2.85 8.54
N GLU A 85 -0.97 -1.72 8.45
CA GLU A 85 -0.54 -0.45 9.06
C GLU A 85 -0.35 -0.57 10.57
N PHE A 86 -1.31 -1.19 11.25
CA PHE A 86 -1.28 -1.34 12.70
C PHE A 86 -0.14 -2.25 13.14
N ASN A 87 0.13 -3.33 12.40
CA ASN A 87 1.19 -4.26 12.73
C ASN A 87 2.56 -3.60 12.63
N ILE A 88 2.80 -2.84 11.56
CA ILE A 88 4.04 -2.08 11.35
C ILE A 88 4.25 -1.05 12.47
N LEU A 89 3.18 -0.37 12.90
CA LEU A 89 3.26 0.60 13.99
C LEU A 89 3.49 -0.05 15.36
N ASN A 90 2.93 -1.25 15.59
CA ASN A 90 2.98 -1.95 16.88
C ASN A 90 4.24 -2.80 17.08
N ASP A 91 4.76 -3.42 16.02
CA ASP A 91 5.95 -4.28 16.08
C ASP A 91 7.24 -3.51 16.39
N GLY A 92 7.21 -2.17 16.26
CA GLY A 92 8.36 -1.30 16.49
C GLY A 92 9.43 -1.43 15.40
N PRO A 93 10.54 -0.69 15.53
CA PRO A 93 11.56 -0.63 14.48
C PRO A 93 12.28 -1.99 14.34
N PRO A 94 12.42 -2.55 13.12
CA PRO A 94 13.14 -3.80 12.91
C PRO A 94 14.63 -3.60 13.17
N LYS A 95 15.10 -4.06 14.33
CA LYS A 95 16.48 -3.82 14.76
C LYS A 95 17.53 -4.50 13.88
N GLU A 96 17.22 -5.70 13.39
CA GLU A 96 18.19 -6.54 12.68
C GLU A 96 17.97 -6.64 11.17
N THR A 97 16.77 -6.34 10.70
CA THR A 97 16.39 -6.56 9.29
C THR A 97 16.38 -5.26 8.50
N TYR A 98 16.23 -4.10 9.15
CA TYR A 98 16.11 -2.75 8.54
C TYR A 98 14.99 -2.61 7.48
N VAL A 99 14.26 -3.68 7.23
CA VAL A 99 13.26 -3.80 6.18
C VAL A 99 12.03 -4.47 6.80
N VAL A 100 10.88 -3.84 6.64
CA VAL A 100 9.56 -4.39 6.94
C VAL A 100 8.84 -4.60 5.61
N ASP A 101 8.71 -5.84 5.18
CA ASP A 101 8.05 -6.20 3.91
C ASP A 101 6.67 -6.79 4.18
N ASP A 102 5.67 -5.96 4.41
CA ASP A 102 4.28 -6.40 4.60
C ASP A 102 3.57 -6.68 3.26
N ALA A 103 3.96 -5.93 2.21
CA ALA A 103 3.44 -6.16 0.86
C ALA A 103 3.93 -7.50 0.25
N GLY A 104 4.97 -8.12 0.81
CA GLY A 104 5.54 -9.38 0.34
C GLY A 104 6.18 -9.27 -1.05
N VAL A 105 6.69 -8.08 -1.41
CA VAL A 105 7.24 -7.79 -2.74
C VAL A 105 8.75 -7.98 -2.82
N LEU A 106 9.42 -8.14 -1.67
CA LEU A 106 10.88 -8.23 -1.62
C LEU A 106 11.38 -9.68 -1.55
N SER A 107 12.31 -9.98 -2.46
CA SER A 107 12.99 -11.27 -2.45
C SER A 107 13.88 -11.42 -1.20
N ARG A 108 14.13 -12.66 -0.79
CA ARG A 108 15.05 -12.95 0.34
C ARG A 108 16.47 -12.43 0.07
N VAL A 109 16.91 -12.48 -1.19
CA VAL A 109 18.23 -12.01 -1.61
C VAL A 109 18.31 -10.49 -1.45
N THR A 110 17.33 -9.77 -1.99
CA THR A 110 17.26 -8.30 -1.90
C THR A 110 17.22 -7.82 -0.44
N ARG A 111 16.46 -8.49 0.44
CA ARG A 111 16.47 -8.20 1.88
C ARG A 111 17.84 -8.38 2.52
N SER A 112 18.56 -9.43 2.13
CA SER A 112 19.90 -9.71 2.65
C SER A 112 20.92 -8.66 2.17
N ASP A 113 20.82 -8.23 0.92
CA ASP A 113 21.72 -7.22 0.37
C ASP A 113 21.41 -5.82 0.91
N LEU A 114 20.14 -5.48 1.11
CA LEU A 114 19.73 -4.27 1.85
C LEU A 114 20.27 -4.29 3.27
N LYS A 115 20.12 -5.39 4.00
CA LYS A 115 20.65 -5.52 5.36
C LYS A 115 22.16 -5.22 5.42
N LYS A 116 22.96 -5.79 4.50
CA LYS A 116 24.41 -5.53 4.44
C LYS A 116 24.69 -4.05 4.21
N LEU A 117 24.04 -3.45 3.22
CA LEU A 117 24.24 -2.07 2.81
C LEU A 117 23.87 -1.09 3.94
N LEU A 118 22.73 -1.32 4.59
CA LEU A 118 22.23 -0.48 5.68
C LEU A 118 23.02 -0.65 6.97
N SER A 119 23.49 -1.86 7.27
CA SER A 119 24.38 -2.10 8.41
C SER A 119 25.74 -1.41 8.26
N ASP A 120 26.27 -1.35 7.03
CA ASP A 120 27.50 -0.63 6.72
C ASP A 120 27.32 0.89 6.88
N LEU A 121 26.19 1.43 6.44
CA LEU A 121 25.84 2.85 6.63
C LEU A 121 25.70 3.22 8.12
N GLU A 122 25.02 2.37 8.91
CA GLU A 122 24.88 2.60 10.36
C GLU A 122 26.25 2.57 11.06
N TYR A 123 27.15 1.67 10.66
CA TYR A 123 28.51 1.62 11.20
C TYR A 123 29.33 2.87 10.87
N ARG A 124 29.27 3.35 9.63
CA ARG A 124 30.11 4.47 9.15
C ARG A 124 29.61 5.85 9.60
N LYS A 125 28.29 6.06 9.59
CA LYS A 125 27.70 7.40 9.74
C LYS A 125 26.75 7.52 10.94
N LYS A 126 26.48 6.40 11.65
CA LYS A 126 25.50 6.32 12.75
C LYS A 126 24.09 6.77 12.36
N LEU A 127 23.82 6.84 11.06
CA LEU A 127 22.50 7.06 10.50
C LEU A 127 21.83 5.70 10.31
N ARG A 128 20.53 5.62 10.56
CA ARG A 128 19.79 4.36 10.42
C ARG A 128 18.58 4.59 9.53
N LEU A 129 18.56 3.84 8.44
CA LEU A 129 17.53 3.91 7.42
C LEU A 129 16.69 2.63 7.46
N ASN A 130 15.37 2.77 7.52
CA ASN A 130 14.43 1.66 7.50
C ASN A 130 13.54 1.73 6.26
N PHE A 131 13.33 0.60 5.61
CA PHE A 131 12.43 0.47 4.46
C PHE A 131 11.16 -0.25 4.88
N ILE A 132 10.01 0.28 4.45
CA ILE A 132 8.70 -0.28 4.73
C ILE A 132 7.97 -0.43 3.40
N THR A 133 7.48 -1.63 3.12
CA THR A 133 6.57 -1.85 1.98
C THR A 133 5.19 -2.16 2.52
N VAL A 134 4.20 -1.44 2.01
CA VAL A 134 2.80 -1.62 2.36
C VAL A 134 2.01 -1.88 1.09
N ARG A 135 1.04 -2.79 1.17
CA ARG A 135 0.20 -3.06 0.00
C ARG A 135 -0.65 -1.84 -0.34
N LYS A 136 -1.43 -1.36 0.63
CA LYS A 136 -2.34 -0.22 0.51
C LYS A 136 -2.49 0.44 1.88
N LEU A 137 -2.74 1.74 1.91
CA LEU A 137 -3.22 2.42 3.10
C LEU A 137 -4.76 2.36 3.13
N THR A 138 -5.29 1.83 4.21
CA THR A 138 -6.70 1.84 4.62
C THR A 138 -7.08 3.16 5.28
N SER A 139 -6.11 3.82 5.91
CA SER A 139 -6.24 5.20 6.37
C SER A 139 -6.31 6.14 5.16
N LYS A 140 -7.03 7.26 5.30
CA LYS A 140 -7.06 8.35 4.29
C LYS A 140 -5.74 9.15 4.25
N ALA A 141 -4.75 8.70 5.01
CA ALA A 141 -3.44 9.31 5.09
C ALA A 141 -2.62 9.01 3.84
N ASP A 142 -1.80 9.97 3.46
CA ASP A 142 -0.84 9.83 2.37
C ASP A 142 0.41 9.02 2.81
N ALA A 143 1.25 8.60 1.87
CA ALA A 143 2.51 7.91 2.14
C ALA A 143 3.42 8.71 3.11
N PHE A 144 3.45 10.02 2.95
CA PHE A 144 4.24 10.93 3.79
C PHE A 144 3.69 10.99 5.22
N GLU A 145 2.38 11.22 5.38
CA GLU A 145 1.73 11.25 6.69
C GLU A 145 1.87 9.91 7.43
N TYR A 146 1.76 8.79 6.70
CA TYR A 146 1.97 7.48 7.29
C TYR A 146 3.43 7.30 7.74
N ALA A 147 4.39 7.73 6.93
CA ALA A 147 5.80 7.65 7.30
C ALA A 147 6.10 8.47 8.57
N ASP A 148 5.51 9.66 8.70
CA ASP A 148 5.64 10.51 9.89
C ASP A 148 5.04 9.84 11.13
N GLN A 149 3.85 9.24 11.00
CA GLN A 149 3.26 8.45 12.09
C GLN A 149 4.16 7.30 12.52
N VAL A 150 4.79 6.60 11.56
CA VAL A 150 5.75 5.54 11.89
C VAL A 150 6.97 6.10 12.61
N LEU A 151 7.49 7.25 12.17
CA LEU A 151 8.64 7.91 12.80
C LEU A 151 8.33 8.28 14.26
N GLU A 152 7.17 8.91 14.50
CA GLU A 152 6.71 9.29 15.84
C GLU A 152 6.46 8.08 16.75
N LYS A 153 5.92 6.99 16.21
CA LYS A 153 5.65 5.77 16.99
C LYS A 153 6.91 4.99 17.31
N TRP A 154 7.83 4.86 16.35
CA TRP A 154 9.05 4.10 16.55
C TRP A 154 10.11 4.87 17.33
N TYR A 155 10.14 6.20 17.21
CA TYR A 155 11.11 7.07 17.86
C TYR A 155 10.42 8.27 18.52
N PRO A 156 9.78 8.08 19.68
CA PRO A 156 9.11 9.17 20.41
C PRO A 156 10.07 10.23 20.96
N SER A 157 11.39 10.00 20.92
CA SER A 157 12.43 10.94 21.35
C SER A 157 13.11 11.62 20.16
N ILE A 158 13.24 12.95 20.23
CA ILE A 158 13.88 13.78 19.20
C ILE A 158 15.35 13.38 19.00
N GLU A 159 16.05 12.98 20.06
CA GLU A 159 17.45 12.59 20.00
C GLU A 159 17.65 11.26 19.25
N GLU A 160 16.71 10.34 19.42
CA GLU A 160 16.76 9.03 18.79
C GLU A 160 16.37 9.11 17.32
N GLY A 161 15.37 9.95 17.01
CA GLY A 161 14.83 10.17 15.68
C GLY A 161 15.72 11.02 14.76
N ASN A 162 16.60 11.88 15.31
CA ASN A 162 17.41 12.80 14.51
C ASN A 162 18.26 12.09 13.44
N ASN A 163 18.81 10.93 13.81
CA ASN A 163 19.68 10.12 12.96
C ASN A 163 18.93 9.02 12.19
N LYS A 164 17.59 9.08 12.12
CA LYS A 164 16.75 8.03 11.53
C LYS A 164 16.09 8.52 10.25
N GLY A 165 16.05 7.63 9.27
CA GLY A 165 15.25 7.78 8.06
C GLY A 165 14.28 6.61 7.91
N ILE A 166 13.09 6.89 7.41
CA ILE A 166 12.07 5.91 7.05
C ILE A 166 11.67 6.14 5.61
N VAL A 167 11.76 5.09 4.81
CA VAL A 167 11.30 5.06 3.42
C VAL A 167 10.09 4.15 3.38
N VAL A 168 8.94 4.69 3.01
CA VAL A 168 7.69 3.95 2.82
C VAL A 168 7.44 3.79 1.32
N LEU A 169 7.09 2.59 0.89
CA LEU A 169 6.63 2.29 -0.46
C LEU A 169 5.23 1.67 -0.41
N ILE A 170 4.26 2.35 -1.03
CA ILE A 170 2.91 1.86 -1.21
C ILE A 170 2.80 1.22 -2.59
N THR A 171 2.72 -0.10 -2.62
CA THR A 171 2.75 -0.87 -3.88
C THR A 171 1.49 -0.69 -4.73
N SER A 172 0.32 -0.47 -4.12
CA SER A 172 -0.93 -0.27 -4.87
C SER A 172 -1.05 1.11 -5.50
N GLN A 173 -0.59 2.15 -4.81
CA GLN A 173 -0.61 3.53 -5.31
C GLN A 173 0.66 3.87 -6.13
N LYS A 174 1.66 2.97 -6.12
CA LYS A 174 2.99 3.16 -6.73
C LYS A 174 3.64 4.46 -6.24
N GLU A 175 3.44 4.73 -4.96
CA GLU A 175 3.87 5.95 -4.30
C GLU A 175 4.90 5.62 -3.25
N GLY A 176 5.92 6.46 -3.16
CA GLY A 176 6.97 6.35 -2.16
C GLY A 176 7.10 7.65 -1.39
N ALA A 177 7.38 7.57 -0.09
CA ALA A 177 7.70 8.71 0.73
C ALA A 177 8.97 8.44 1.54
N ILE A 178 9.72 9.50 1.80
CA ILE A 178 10.91 9.45 2.64
C ILE A 178 10.73 10.51 3.72
N THR A 179 10.77 10.09 4.97
CA THR A 179 10.78 10.98 6.15
C THR A 179 11.98 10.66 7.03
N GLY A 180 12.37 11.57 7.90
CA GLY A 180 13.46 11.35 8.82
C GLY A 180 13.73 12.54 9.72
N GLY A 181 14.67 12.35 10.64
CA GLY A 181 15.15 13.43 11.50
C GLY A 181 15.95 14.49 10.74
N PRO A 182 16.09 15.71 11.31
CA PRO A 182 16.77 16.81 10.63
C PRO A 182 18.21 16.49 10.23
N ALA A 183 18.98 15.76 11.05
CA ALA A 183 20.34 15.36 10.72
C ALA A 183 20.40 14.34 9.58
N PHE A 184 19.37 13.51 9.40
CA PHE A 184 19.26 12.63 8.24
C PHE A 184 18.96 13.43 6.97
N ILE A 185 18.01 14.37 7.01
CA ILE A 185 17.64 15.19 5.86
C ILE A 185 18.81 16.06 5.40
N GLU A 186 19.54 16.68 6.33
CA GLU A 186 20.74 17.48 6.03
C GLU A 186 21.87 16.64 5.42
N ALA A 187 22.07 15.42 5.90
CA ALA A 187 23.15 14.54 5.41
C ALA A 187 22.87 13.98 4.01
N VAL A 188 21.61 13.74 3.66
CA VAL A 188 21.22 13.22 2.34
C VAL A 188 21.01 14.35 1.33
N GLY A 189 20.50 15.50 1.79
CA GLY A 189 20.15 16.65 0.97
C GLY A 189 18.75 16.54 0.34
N GLU A 190 17.91 17.56 0.57
CA GLU A 190 16.50 17.63 0.13
C GLU A 190 16.32 17.35 -1.37
N LYS A 191 17.25 17.81 -2.22
CA LYS A 191 17.21 17.58 -3.67
C LYS A 191 17.27 16.10 -4.06
N ILE A 192 18.03 15.29 -3.31
CA ILE A 192 18.16 13.85 -3.58
C ILE A 192 16.95 13.09 -3.02
N LEU A 193 16.36 13.57 -1.91
CA LEU A 193 15.10 13.02 -1.40
C LEU A 193 13.99 13.20 -2.44
N ASP A 194 13.80 14.43 -2.91
CA ASP A 194 12.77 14.77 -3.89
C ASP A 194 12.96 13.98 -5.19
N ALA A 195 14.20 13.89 -5.68
CA ALA A 195 14.51 13.10 -6.87
C ALA A 195 14.29 11.59 -6.66
N THR A 196 14.57 11.06 -5.46
CA THR A 196 14.34 9.63 -5.17
C THR A 196 12.85 9.32 -5.06
N VAL A 197 12.08 10.19 -4.40
CA VAL A 197 10.64 10.07 -4.24
C VAL A 197 9.91 10.25 -5.57
N SER A 198 10.29 11.25 -6.37
CA SER A 198 9.59 11.58 -7.60
C SER A 198 10.01 10.72 -8.80
N GLU A 199 11.29 10.33 -8.89
CA GLU A 199 11.82 9.69 -10.11
C GLU A 199 12.10 8.20 -9.93
N ASN A 200 12.46 7.74 -8.74
CA ASN A 200 12.96 6.37 -8.57
C ASN A 200 11.86 5.39 -8.11
N LEU A 201 11.18 5.73 -7.01
CA LEU A 201 10.15 4.88 -6.41
C LEU A 201 8.94 4.66 -7.34
N PRO A 202 8.31 5.68 -7.95
CA PRO A 202 7.10 5.48 -8.75
C PRO A 202 7.38 4.87 -10.12
N VAL A 203 8.51 5.19 -10.75
CA VAL A 203 8.88 4.68 -12.07
C VAL A 203 9.12 3.17 -12.01
N LEU A 204 9.92 2.70 -11.06
CA LEU A 204 10.20 1.27 -10.92
C LEU A 204 9.05 0.48 -10.29
N ALA A 205 8.21 1.11 -9.47
CA ALA A 205 6.95 0.53 -9.03
C ALA A 205 5.93 0.40 -10.18
N THR A 206 6.00 1.27 -11.20
CA THR A 206 5.19 1.16 -12.42
C THR A 206 5.55 -0.09 -13.21
N ASP A 207 6.85 -0.35 -13.34
CA ASP A 207 7.44 -1.54 -13.98
C ASP A 207 7.31 -2.84 -13.17
N GLU A 208 6.66 -2.81 -12.00
CA GLU A 208 6.55 -3.94 -11.04
C GLU A 208 7.92 -4.43 -10.50
N LYS A 209 8.99 -3.66 -10.70
CA LYS A 209 10.36 -3.97 -10.26
C LYS A 209 10.63 -3.45 -8.86
N TYR A 210 9.85 -3.91 -7.88
CA TYR A 210 9.95 -3.45 -6.49
C TYR A 210 11.32 -3.70 -5.84
N ASN A 211 11.96 -4.83 -6.17
CA ASN A 211 13.31 -5.14 -5.68
C ASN A 211 14.34 -4.10 -6.11
N GLU A 212 14.26 -3.67 -7.37
CA GLU A 212 15.17 -2.68 -7.94
C GLU A 212 14.83 -1.28 -7.45
N ALA A 213 13.55 -0.95 -7.31
CA ALA A 213 13.08 0.33 -6.77
C ALA A 213 13.71 0.61 -5.39
N ILE A 214 13.61 -0.37 -4.49
CA ILE A 214 14.09 -0.22 -3.12
C ILE A 214 15.62 -0.26 -3.08
N TYR A 215 16.24 -1.16 -3.82
CA TYR A 215 17.70 -1.30 -3.80
C TYR A 215 18.43 -0.13 -4.45
N SER A 216 17.93 0.39 -5.57
CA SER A 216 18.47 1.59 -6.22
C SER A 216 18.25 2.84 -5.36
N SER A 217 17.08 2.99 -4.73
CA SER A 217 16.80 4.08 -3.80
C SER A 217 17.74 4.03 -2.60
N ALA A 218 17.96 2.85 -2.02
CA ALA A 218 18.93 2.68 -0.95
C ALA A 218 20.34 3.08 -1.39
N LYS A 219 20.80 2.61 -2.55
CA LYS A 219 22.12 3.00 -3.10
C LYS A 219 22.24 4.50 -3.32
N ARG A 220 21.20 5.15 -3.84
CA ARG A 220 21.17 6.60 -4.08
C ARG A 220 21.28 7.38 -2.77
N LEU A 221 20.51 6.98 -1.76
CA LEU A 221 20.57 7.58 -0.43
C LEU A 221 21.95 7.41 0.23
N VAL A 222 22.55 6.22 0.09
CA VAL A 222 23.89 5.94 0.65
C VAL A 222 24.98 6.73 -0.06
N ALA A 223 24.92 6.82 -1.39
CA ALA A 223 25.85 7.63 -2.17
C ALA A 223 25.78 9.11 -1.78
N ALA A 224 24.57 9.63 -1.57
CA ALA A 224 24.36 11.00 -1.11
C ALA A 224 24.96 11.24 0.29
N ILE A 225 24.71 10.33 1.24
CA ILE A 225 25.27 10.39 2.60
C ILE A 225 26.80 10.31 2.61
N ASP A 226 27.38 9.57 1.67
CA ASP A 226 28.82 9.45 1.51
C ASP A 226 29.43 10.65 0.75
N GLY A 227 28.61 11.54 0.18
CA GLY A 227 29.06 12.68 -0.62
C GLY A 227 29.63 12.28 -1.99
N LEU A 228 29.30 11.07 -2.46
CA LEU A 228 29.68 10.59 -3.79
C LEU A 228 28.74 11.18 -4.85
N PRO A 229 29.18 11.26 -6.12
CA PRO A 229 28.31 11.66 -7.21
C PRO A 229 27.07 10.76 -7.27
N ASP A 230 25.91 11.39 -7.49
CA ASP A 230 24.61 10.73 -7.55
C ASP A 230 24.64 9.61 -8.62
N PRO A 231 24.35 8.34 -8.26
CA PRO A 231 24.23 7.26 -9.23
C PRO A 231 23.09 7.46 -10.25
N GLY A 232 22.27 8.49 -10.07
CA GLY A 232 21.19 8.87 -10.96
C GLY A 232 19.93 8.05 -10.71
N GLY A 233 18.79 8.61 -11.12
CA GLY A 233 17.54 7.85 -11.20
C GLY A 233 17.65 6.73 -12.25
N PRO A 234 16.86 5.65 -12.11
CA PRO A 234 16.79 4.62 -13.13
C PRO A 234 16.40 5.26 -14.47
N GLU A 235 17.13 4.91 -15.53
CA GLU A 235 16.71 5.30 -16.87
C GLU A 235 15.29 4.79 -17.08
N VAL A 236 14.38 5.71 -17.40
CA VAL A 236 13.08 5.38 -17.98
C VAL A 236 13.41 4.64 -19.27
N LYS A 237 13.53 3.32 -19.17
CA LYS A 237 13.30 2.48 -20.31
C LYS A 237 11.82 2.68 -20.57
N ASP A 238 11.53 3.68 -21.39
CA ASP A 238 10.42 3.65 -22.30
C ASP A 238 10.57 2.32 -23.02
N ASN A 239 10.06 1.26 -22.39
CA ASN A 239 9.52 0.13 -23.08
C ASN A 239 8.30 0.74 -23.77
N LYS A 240 8.60 1.54 -24.82
CA LYS A 240 7.79 1.72 -26.00
C LYS A 240 7.35 0.31 -26.26
N ARG A 241 6.14 0.02 -25.77
CA ARG A 241 5.44 -1.23 -25.93
C ARG A 241 5.71 -1.60 -27.35
N GLU A 242 6.64 -2.53 -27.56
CA GLU A 242 7.05 -2.94 -28.87
C GLU A 242 5.83 -3.71 -29.33
N SER A 243 4.92 -2.95 -29.91
CA SER A 243 3.77 -3.44 -30.59
C SER A 243 4.38 -4.44 -31.56
N ASN A 244 3.93 -5.70 -31.48
CA ASN A 244 4.27 -6.77 -32.41
C ASN A 244 3.68 -6.48 -33.81
N PHE A 245 3.81 -5.24 -34.25
CA PHE A 245 3.45 -4.72 -35.55
C PHE A 245 4.76 -4.35 -36.21
N LYS A 246 5.07 -5.09 -37.26
CA LYS A 246 6.12 -4.76 -38.22
C LYS A 246 6.07 -3.26 -38.50
N THR A 247 7.20 -2.59 -38.35
CA THR A 247 7.39 -1.21 -38.80
C THR A 247 6.93 -1.10 -40.25
N LYS A 248 6.37 0.07 -40.60
CA LYS A 248 5.83 0.33 -41.96
C LYS A 248 6.85 0.01 -43.06
N GLU A 249 8.13 0.19 -42.75
CA GLU A 249 9.28 -0.11 -43.60
C GLU A 249 9.40 -1.60 -43.95
N GLU A 250 9.26 -2.54 -42.99
CA GLU A 250 9.25 -3.98 -43.30
C GLU A 250 7.99 -4.45 -44.05
N THR A 251 6.90 -3.67 -43.96
CA THR A 251 5.64 -3.97 -44.69
C THR A 251 5.69 -3.50 -46.14
N GLU A 252 6.37 -2.37 -46.40
CA GLU A 252 6.58 -1.88 -47.75
C GLU A 252 7.56 -2.74 -48.54
N GLU A 253 8.64 -3.23 -47.92
CA GLU A 253 9.60 -4.11 -48.59
C GLU A 253 8.95 -5.43 -49.04
N LYS A 254 8.09 -6.01 -48.18
CA LYS A 254 7.32 -7.22 -48.54
C LYS A 254 6.26 -6.94 -49.61
N ARG A 255 5.60 -5.77 -49.59
CA ARG A 255 4.69 -5.36 -50.68
C ARG A 255 5.42 -5.19 -52.00
N GLY A 256 6.61 -4.59 -52.00
CA GLY A 256 7.43 -4.41 -53.20
C GLY A 256 7.75 -5.74 -53.89
N GLN A 257 8.10 -6.76 -53.10
CA GLN A 257 8.39 -8.09 -53.64
C GLN A 257 7.13 -8.78 -54.20
N PHE A 258 5.97 -8.65 -53.55
CA PHE A 258 4.71 -9.16 -54.12
C PHE A 258 4.27 -8.39 -55.37
N SER A 259 4.43 -7.06 -55.42
CA SER A 259 4.10 -6.24 -56.59
C SER A 259 4.98 -6.56 -57.80
N LEU A 260 6.28 -6.83 -57.60
CA LEU A 260 7.18 -7.24 -58.68
C LEU A 260 6.82 -8.62 -59.25
N VAL A 261 6.55 -9.60 -58.38
CA VAL A 261 6.17 -10.95 -58.81
C VAL A 261 4.83 -10.95 -59.53
N VAL A 262 3.82 -10.26 -58.99
CA VAL A 262 2.49 -10.15 -59.61
C VAL A 262 2.55 -9.39 -60.94
N GLY A 263 3.32 -8.30 -61.01
CA GLY A 263 3.53 -7.55 -62.24
C GLY A 263 4.20 -8.39 -63.34
N GLY A 264 5.24 -9.15 -62.99
CA GLY A 264 5.92 -10.05 -63.91
C GLY A 264 4.99 -11.14 -64.46
N LEU A 265 4.18 -11.76 -63.59
CA LEU A 265 3.23 -12.79 -64.00
C LEU A 265 2.16 -12.23 -64.94
N LEU A 266 1.66 -11.02 -64.68
CA LEU A 266 0.66 -10.37 -65.52
C LEU A 266 1.20 -10.08 -66.93
N VAL A 267 2.43 -9.57 -67.05
CA VAL A 267 3.05 -9.33 -68.37
C VAL A 267 3.21 -10.64 -69.15
N ILE A 268 3.72 -11.69 -68.51
CA ILE A 268 3.88 -13.01 -69.16
C ILE A 268 2.51 -13.55 -69.61
N ALA A 269 1.47 -13.40 -68.78
CA ALA A 269 0.12 -13.86 -69.09
C ALA A 269 -0.50 -13.17 -70.31
N PHE A 270 -0.09 -11.94 -70.66
CA PHE A 270 -0.56 -11.26 -71.88
C PHE A 270 0.36 -11.49 -73.09
N VAL A 271 1.67 -11.47 -72.88
CA VAL A 271 2.64 -11.56 -73.97
C VAL A 271 2.72 -12.97 -74.54
N VAL A 272 2.68 -14.01 -73.69
CA VAL A 272 2.79 -15.41 -74.15
C VAL A 272 1.64 -15.81 -75.06
N PRO A 273 0.36 -15.58 -74.74
CA PRO A 273 -0.74 -15.90 -75.64
C PRO A 273 -0.68 -15.14 -76.96
N MET A 274 -0.26 -13.87 -76.93
CA MET A 274 -0.13 -13.05 -78.14
C MET A 274 1.04 -13.48 -79.02
N ALA A 275 2.17 -13.86 -78.42
CA ALA A 275 3.31 -14.43 -79.15
C ALA A 275 2.98 -15.81 -79.74
N GLN A 276 2.26 -16.65 -79.00
CA GLN A 276 1.77 -17.94 -79.50
C GLN A 276 0.78 -17.76 -80.65
N TYR A 277 -0.15 -16.82 -80.54
CA TYR A 277 -1.08 -16.48 -81.62
C TYR A 277 -0.33 -15.97 -82.86
N TYR A 278 0.63 -15.06 -82.68
CA TYR A 278 1.40 -14.51 -83.79
C TYR A 278 2.28 -15.56 -84.48
N ALA A 279 2.94 -16.44 -83.71
CA ALA A 279 3.71 -17.56 -84.25
C ALA A 279 2.82 -18.59 -84.99
N TYR A 280 1.59 -18.79 -84.54
CA TYR A 280 0.61 -19.65 -85.23
C TYR A 280 0.15 -19.02 -86.56
N VAL A 281 -0.15 -17.71 -86.56
CA VAL A 281 -0.66 -17.00 -87.75
C VAL A 281 0.43 -16.72 -88.79
N SER A 282 1.68 -16.47 -88.37
CA SER A 282 2.82 -16.22 -89.28
C SER A 282 3.41 -17.48 -89.92
N LYS A 283 2.98 -18.68 -89.48
CA LYS A 283 3.39 -19.96 -90.07
C LYS A 283 2.49 -20.41 -91.23
N LYS A 284 1.67 -19.50 -91.75
CA LYS A 284 0.80 -19.68 -92.91
C LYS A 284 1.30 -18.83 -94.06
#